data_AF-A0A370EJY7-F1
#
_entry.id   AF-A0A370EJY7-F1
#
_cell.length_a   1.000
_cell.length_b   1.000
_cell.length_c   1.000
_cell.angle_alpha   90.00
_cell.angle_beta   90.00
_cell.angle_gamma   90.00
#
_symmetry.space_group_name_H-M   'P 1'
#
loop_
_entity.id
_entity.type
_entity.pdbx_description
1 polymer ?
#
loop_
_entity_poly.entity_id
_entity_poly.type
_entity_poly.pdbx_seq_one_letter_code
_entity_poly.pdbx_strand_id
1 'polypeptide(L)'
;MNEFLDNIFLGNTIYNWLMVIAIIVITFIALKIFKHYIFRRLKKWAASTSTTWDEFLLGIIEKSIFPILYITTVYFSIQTLNLPEKLRNILHVAYMMAITFYIIKIVIAAFKKFVFSFIQRDEDGESKEKQAGGLIAIVNIIIWILGIVFLIDNMGYNVTTIIAGLGVGGIAIALAAQAVLGDLFSYFVIFFDRPFEIGDFVVKLLFPCNAPNPTIVHLKSPKIE
;
A
#
# COMPACT_ATOMS: atom_id res chain seq x y z
N MET A 1 -23.31 48.88 -14.17
CA MET A 1 -22.25 48.06 -14.83
C MET A 1 -21.48 47.38 -13.69
N ASN A 2 -21.97 46.37 -12.97
CA ASN A 2 -22.72 45.19 -13.38
C ASN A 2 -23.62 44.66 -12.24
N GLU A 3 -24.89 45.08 -12.16
CA GLU A 3 -25.86 44.56 -11.16
C GLU A 3 -26.00 43.03 -11.19
N PHE A 4 -25.69 42.41 -12.34
CA PHE A 4 -25.70 40.96 -12.47
C PHE A 4 -24.59 40.27 -11.67
N LEU A 5 -23.40 40.89 -11.52
CA LEU A 5 -22.25 40.25 -10.87
C LEU A 5 -22.36 40.23 -9.34
N ASP A 6 -23.16 41.12 -8.77
CA ASP A 6 -23.38 41.26 -7.33
C ASP A 6 -24.57 40.43 -6.83
N ASN A 7 -25.26 39.72 -7.72
CA ASN A 7 -26.29 38.77 -7.32
C ASN A 7 -25.68 37.67 -6.43
N ILE A 8 -26.30 37.47 -5.27
CA ILE A 8 -25.83 36.56 -4.25
C ILE A 8 -26.43 35.18 -4.53
N PHE A 9 -25.58 34.22 -4.87
CA PHE A 9 -25.94 32.81 -5.02
C PHE A 9 -25.16 31.98 -4.00
N LEU A 10 -25.87 31.29 -3.10
CA LEU A 10 -25.27 30.53 -1.98
C LEU A 10 -24.30 31.39 -1.13
N GLY A 11 -24.68 32.63 -0.81
CA GLY A 11 -23.85 33.53 0.02
C GLY A 11 -22.58 34.05 -0.67
N ASN A 12 -22.43 33.85 -1.97
CA ASN A 12 -21.29 34.32 -2.77
C ASN A 12 -21.77 35.12 -3.98
N THR A 13 -21.00 36.13 -4.38
CA THR A 13 -21.25 36.89 -5.60
C THR A 13 -20.97 36.02 -6.83
N ILE A 14 -21.64 36.30 -7.95
CA ILE A 14 -21.35 35.63 -9.24
C ILE A 14 -19.90 35.84 -9.64
N TYR A 15 -19.32 36.99 -9.28
CA TYR A 15 -17.90 37.26 -9.47
C TYR A 15 -16.98 36.23 -8.79
N ASN A 16 -17.27 35.82 -7.56
CA ASN A 16 -16.47 34.81 -6.84
C ASN A 16 -16.53 33.46 -7.53
N TRP A 17 -17.71 33.05 -8.01
CA TRP A 17 -17.87 31.81 -8.76
C TRP A 17 -17.09 31.83 -10.09
N LEU A 18 -17.14 32.95 -10.82
CA LEU A 18 -16.36 33.13 -12.04
C LEU A 18 -14.85 33.10 -11.78
N MET A 19 -14.39 33.70 -10.68
CA MET A 19 -12.97 33.68 -10.30
C MET A 19 -12.51 32.25 -10.00
N VAL A 20 -13.28 31.48 -9.24
CA VAL A 20 -12.98 30.06 -8.94
C VAL A 20 -12.90 29.23 -10.20
N ILE A 21 -13.86 29.37 -11.11
CA ILE A 21 -13.86 28.66 -12.39
C ILE A 21 -12.62 29.07 -13.21
N ALA A 22 -12.30 30.35 -13.27
CA ALA A 22 -11.11 30.84 -13.98
C ALA A 22 -9.82 30.25 -13.41
N ILE A 23 -9.65 30.23 -12.07
CA ILE A 23 -8.50 29.63 -11.41
C ILE A 23 -8.39 28.13 -11.75
N ILE A 24 -9.49 27.39 -11.64
CA ILE A 24 -9.50 25.95 -11.97
C ILE A 24 -9.09 25.72 -13.42
N VAL A 25 -9.66 26.47 -14.37
CA VAL A 25 -9.35 26.33 -15.80
C VAL A 25 -7.88 26.66 -16.08
N ILE A 26 -7.37 27.78 -15.56
CA ILE A 26 -5.98 28.20 -15.75
C ILE A 26 -5.02 27.17 -15.16
N THR A 27 -5.25 26.72 -13.93
CA THR A 27 -4.41 25.72 -13.28
C THR A 27 -4.49 24.36 -13.99
N PHE A 28 -5.65 23.96 -14.50
CA PHE A 28 -5.79 22.72 -15.26
C PHE A 28 -5.03 22.77 -16.59
N ILE A 29 -5.09 23.89 -17.29
CA ILE A 29 -4.31 24.11 -18.51
C ILE A 29 -2.81 24.09 -18.17
N ALA A 30 -2.39 24.78 -17.11
CA ALA A 30 -1.01 24.78 -16.65
C ALA A 30 -0.52 23.36 -16.30
N LEU A 31 -1.29 22.58 -15.53
CA LEU A 31 -0.98 21.20 -15.18
C LEU A 31 -0.93 20.29 -16.42
N LYS A 32 -1.80 20.49 -17.41
CA LYS A 32 -1.79 19.74 -18.67
C LYS A 32 -0.53 20.05 -19.50
N ILE A 33 -0.15 21.32 -19.60
CA ILE A 33 1.08 21.74 -20.29
C ILE A 33 2.30 21.21 -19.53
N PHE A 34 2.30 21.31 -18.20
CA PHE A 34 3.36 20.82 -17.34
C PHE A 34 3.52 19.29 -17.46
N LYS A 35 2.41 18.54 -17.43
CA LYS A 35 2.38 17.10 -17.72
C LYS A 35 3.03 16.83 -19.06
N HIS A 36 2.58 17.48 -20.12
CA HIS A 36 3.10 17.26 -21.46
C HIS A 36 4.59 17.57 -21.59
N TYR A 37 5.04 18.67 -20.98
CA TYR A 37 6.44 19.07 -20.99
C TYR A 37 7.33 18.12 -20.19
N ILE A 38 6.94 17.79 -18.96
CA ILE A 38 7.65 16.86 -18.08
C ILE A 38 7.70 15.47 -18.69
N PHE A 39 6.58 14.92 -19.16
CA PHE A 39 6.57 13.59 -19.76
C PHE A 39 7.44 13.52 -21.01
N ARG A 40 7.46 14.56 -21.84
CA ARG A 40 8.36 14.61 -23.00
C ARG A 40 9.83 14.67 -22.60
N ARG A 41 10.18 15.44 -21.56
CA ARG A 41 11.56 15.56 -21.05
C ARG A 41 12.00 14.27 -20.37
N LEU A 42 11.21 13.77 -19.42
CA LEU A 42 11.50 12.56 -18.67
C LEU A 42 11.52 11.32 -19.56
N LYS A 43 10.63 11.20 -20.57
CA LYS A 43 10.70 10.07 -21.51
C LYS A 43 11.96 10.10 -22.38
N LYS A 44 12.45 11.29 -22.76
CA LYS A 44 13.73 11.43 -23.47
C LYS A 44 14.93 11.07 -22.59
N TRP A 45 14.90 11.42 -21.30
CA TRP A 45 15.95 11.05 -20.35
C TRP A 45 15.90 9.56 -19.96
N ALA A 46 14.70 9.02 -19.75
CA ALA A 46 14.48 7.59 -19.51
C ALA A 46 14.83 6.74 -20.73
N ALA A 47 14.66 7.23 -21.97
CA ALA A 47 15.15 6.53 -23.16
C ALA A 47 16.68 6.44 -23.24
N SER A 48 17.39 7.31 -22.52
CA SER A 48 18.85 7.30 -22.39
C SER A 48 19.34 6.44 -21.22
N THR A 49 18.44 5.93 -20.37
CA THR A 49 18.78 5.18 -19.16
C THR A 49 17.96 3.89 -19.13
N SER A 50 18.60 2.72 -19.28
CA SER A 50 17.93 1.41 -19.36
C SER A 50 17.34 0.90 -18.02
N THR A 51 16.89 1.79 -17.13
CA THR A 51 16.52 1.44 -15.76
C THR A 51 15.01 1.25 -15.60
N THR A 52 14.62 0.07 -15.11
CA THR A 52 13.23 -0.33 -14.86
C THR A 52 12.47 0.54 -13.83
N TRP A 53 13.19 1.35 -13.06
CA TRP A 53 12.65 2.26 -12.04
C TRP A 53 12.15 3.59 -12.63
N ASP A 54 12.75 4.08 -13.71
CA ASP A 54 12.35 5.35 -14.33
C ASP A 54 10.96 5.23 -14.95
N GLU A 55 10.68 4.11 -15.62
CA GLU A 55 9.35 3.82 -16.17
C GLU A 55 8.29 3.67 -15.07
N PHE A 56 8.67 3.11 -13.92
CA PHE A 56 7.78 2.99 -12.77
C PHE A 56 7.43 4.35 -12.16
N LEU A 57 8.44 5.22 -11.97
CA LEU A 57 8.23 6.58 -11.47
C LEU A 57 7.34 7.39 -12.43
N LEU A 58 7.56 7.27 -13.73
CA LEU A 58 6.70 7.89 -14.73
C LEU A 58 5.25 7.39 -14.64
N GLY A 59 5.07 6.09 -14.43
CA GLY A 59 3.76 5.49 -14.20
C GLY A 59 3.05 6.04 -12.95
N ILE A 60 3.76 6.19 -11.82
CA ILE A 60 3.20 6.79 -10.59
C ILE A 60 2.80 8.23 -10.83
N ILE A 61 3.69 9.02 -11.45
CA ILE A 61 3.44 10.43 -11.73
C ILE A 61 2.15 10.56 -12.56
N GLU A 62 2.02 9.76 -13.62
CA GLU A 62 0.86 9.81 -14.51
C GLU A 62 -0.45 9.40 -13.84
N LYS A 63 -0.42 8.23 -13.18
CA LYS A 63 -1.64 7.54 -12.73
C LYS A 63 -2.09 7.97 -11.35
N SER A 64 -1.22 8.60 -10.56
CA SER A 64 -1.52 8.96 -9.17
C SER A 64 -1.23 10.43 -8.87
N ILE A 65 -0.05 10.96 -9.20
CA ILE A 65 0.31 12.34 -8.83
C ILE A 65 -0.53 13.38 -9.58
N PHE A 66 -0.70 13.24 -10.90
CA PHE A 66 -1.52 14.19 -11.66
C PHE A 66 -2.99 14.23 -11.18
N PRO A 67 -3.68 13.09 -11.00
CA PRO A 67 -5.01 13.08 -10.37
C PRO A 67 -5.06 13.76 -9.00
N ILE A 68 -4.09 13.52 -8.12
CA ILE A 68 -3.99 14.19 -6.81
C ILE A 68 -3.90 15.71 -6.98
N LEU A 69 -3.07 16.20 -7.91
CA LEU A 69 -2.91 17.64 -8.15
C LEU A 69 -4.20 18.27 -8.69
N TYR A 70 -4.91 17.60 -9.59
CA TYR A 70 -6.22 18.07 -10.08
C TYR A 70 -7.25 18.15 -8.95
N ILE A 71 -7.38 17.09 -8.15
CA ILE A 71 -8.31 17.05 -7.00
C ILE A 71 -7.97 18.14 -5.98
N THR A 72 -6.68 18.32 -5.68
CA THR A 72 -6.20 19.34 -4.73
C THR A 72 -6.49 20.75 -5.24
N THR A 73 -6.27 21.01 -6.53
CA THR A 73 -6.62 22.29 -7.16
C THR A 73 -8.10 22.60 -7.02
N VAL A 74 -8.97 21.62 -7.30
CA VAL A 74 -10.43 21.80 -7.18
C VAL A 74 -10.81 22.05 -5.72
N TYR A 75 -10.27 21.28 -4.78
CA TYR A 75 -10.55 21.43 -3.35
C TYR A 75 -10.18 22.83 -2.82
N PHE A 76 -8.95 23.28 -3.09
CA PHE A 76 -8.50 24.61 -2.65
C PHE A 76 -9.27 25.75 -3.31
N SER A 77 -9.58 25.63 -4.61
CA SER A 77 -10.37 26.65 -5.32
C SER A 77 -11.78 26.77 -4.73
N ILE A 78 -12.43 25.65 -4.40
CA ILE A 78 -13.78 25.66 -3.80
C ILE A 78 -13.77 26.22 -2.36
N GLN A 79 -12.71 26.00 -1.59
CA GLN A 79 -12.53 26.55 -0.23
C GLN A 79 -12.53 28.10 -0.19
N THR A 80 -12.26 28.76 -1.31
CA THR A 80 -12.30 30.24 -1.38
C THR A 80 -13.74 30.80 -1.36
N LEU A 81 -14.74 29.95 -1.62
CA LEU A 81 -16.16 30.31 -1.55
C LEU A 81 -16.65 30.22 -0.11
N ASN A 82 -17.54 31.14 0.28
CA ASN A 82 -18.27 31.08 1.53
C ASN A 82 -19.32 29.96 1.46
N LEU A 83 -18.92 28.74 1.82
CA LEU A 83 -19.82 27.58 1.83
C LEU A 83 -20.40 27.34 3.24
N PRO A 84 -21.65 26.84 3.33
CA PRO A 84 -22.19 26.34 4.58
C PRO A 84 -21.26 25.28 5.20
N GLU A 85 -21.13 25.28 6.53
CA GLU A 85 -20.19 24.39 7.23
C GLU A 85 -20.39 22.90 6.90
N LYS A 86 -21.65 22.47 6.73
CA LYS A 86 -21.97 21.10 6.33
C LYS A 86 -21.34 20.72 4.99
N LEU A 87 -21.42 21.62 4.00
CA LEU A 87 -20.86 21.38 2.67
C LEU A 87 -19.33 21.39 2.70
N ARG A 88 -18.73 22.31 3.47
CA ARG A 88 -17.28 22.35 3.69
C ARG A 88 -16.76 21.07 4.33
N ASN A 89 -17.45 20.54 5.33
CA ASN A 89 -17.08 19.28 5.99
C ASN A 89 -17.20 18.08 5.05
N ILE A 90 -18.30 17.99 4.27
CA ILE A 90 -18.47 16.93 3.27
C ILE A 90 -17.36 16.98 2.23
N LEU A 91 -17.02 18.17 1.72
CA LEU A 91 -15.93 18.35 0.76
C LEU A 91 -14.56 17.97 1.34
N HIS A 92 -14.29 18.33 2.60
CA HIS A 92 -13.05 17.96 3.27
C HIS A 92 -12.93 16.43 3.45
N VAL A 93 -14.00 15.77 3.89
CA VAL A 93 -14.04 14.29 4.00
C VAL A 93 -13.85 13.62 2.64
N ALA A 94 -14.53 14.10 1.60
CA ALA A 94 -14.40 13.56 0.25
C ALA A 94 -12.97 13.73 -0.30
N TYR A 95 -12.36 14.90 -0.06
CA TYR A 95 -10.97 15.18 -0.42
C TYR A 95 -10.00 14.22 0.28
N MET A 96 -10.10 14.08 1.61
CA MET A 96 -9.24 13.19 2.40
C MET A 96 -9.39 11.72 1.96
N MET A 97 -10.62 11.29 1.69
CA MET A 97 -10.89 9.95 1.17
C MET A 97 -10.21 9.72 -0.19
N ALA A 98 -10.33 10.67 -1.11
CA ALA A 98 -9.71 10.58 -2.43
C ALA A 98 -8.17 10.54 -2.33
N ILE A 99 -7.57 11.45 -1.55
CA ILE A 99 -6.11 11.50 -1.34
C ILE A 99 -5.61 10.19 -0.75
N THR A 100 -6.25 9.70 0.31
CA THR A 100 -5.86 8.45 0.98
C THR A 100 -5.91 7.26 0.00
N PHE A 101 -6.95 7.17 -0.83
CA PHE A 101 -7.06 6.13 -1.85
C PHE A 101 -5.90 6.15 -2.87
N TYR A 102 -5.50 7.34 -3.35
CA TYR A 102 -4.37 7.44 -4.27
C TYR A 102 -3.03 7.13 -3.58
N ILE A 103 -2.86 7.53 -2.32
CA ILE A 103 -1.66 7.18 -1.53
C ILE A 103 -1.55 5.66 -1.37
N ILE A 104 -2.63 4.99 -0.97
CA ILE A 104 -2.69 3.52 -0.86
C ILE A 104 -2.28 2.86 -2.19
N LYS A 105 -2.81 3.36 -3.32
CA LYS A 105 -2.44 2.85 -4.65
C LYS A 105 -0.96 3.02 -4.96
N ILE A 106 -0.35 4.16 -4.60
CA ILE A 106 1.09 4.40 -4.78
C ILE A 106 1.89 3.40 -3.94
N VAL A 107 1.55 3.22 -2.68
CA VAL A 107 2.24 2.29 -1.76
C VAL A 107 2.16 0.86 -2.28
N ILE A 108 0.97 0.40 -2.70
CA ILE A 108 0.78 -0.94 -3.27
C ILE A 108 1.59 -1.10 -4.56
N ALA A 109 1.57 -0.12 -5.46
CA ALA A 109 2.33 -0.16 -6.70
C ALA A 109 3.84 -0.21 -6.44
N ALA A 110 4.33 0.55 -5.45
CA ALA A 110 5.73 0.58 -5.04
C ALA A 110 6.17 -0.75 -4.42
N PHE A 111 5.37 -1.29 -3.50
CA PHE A 111 5.63 -2.59 -2.91
C PHE A 111 5.66 -3.70 -3.97
N LYS A 112 4.67 -3.71 -4.87
CA LYS A 112 4.61 -4.65 -5.99
C LYS A 112 5.86 -4.55 -6.86
N LYS A 113 6.24 -3.34 -7.29
CA LYS A 113 7.44 -3.14 -8.12
C LYS A 113 8.71 -3.58 -7.40
N PHE A 114 8.83 -3.29 -6.10
CA PHE A 114 9.94 -3.72 -5.27
C PHE A 114 10.05 -5.25 -5.28
N VAL A 115 8.99 -5.96 -4.89
CA VAL A 115 8.99 -7.43 -4.86
C VAL A 115 9.34 -8.04 -6.23
N PHE A 116 8.74 -7.55 -7.32
CA PHE A 116 9.04 -8.04 -8.66
C PHE A 116 10.47 -7.73 -9.12
N SER A 117 11.03 -6.57 -8.76
CA SER A 117 12.40 -6.22 -9.09
C SER A 117 13.43 -7.10 -8.38
N PHE A 118 13.09 -7.69 -7.24
CA PHE A 118 13.94 -8.67 -6.55
C PHE A 118 13.82 -10.07 -7.17
N ILE A 119 12.60 -10.49 -7.55
CA ILE A 119 12.35 -11.84 -8.08
C ILE A 119 12.85 -12.01 -9.52
N GLN A 120 12.71 -11.00 -10.38
CA GLN A 120 13.09 -11.08 -11.80
C GLN A 120 14.62 -11.11 -12.05
N ARG A 121 15.43 -11.10 -11.00
CA ARG A 121 16.89 -11.27 -11.11
C ARG A 121 17.32 -12.74 -11.21
N ASP A 122 16.43 -13.68 -10.92
CA ASP A 122 16.69 -15.11 -10.98
C ASP A 122 16.08 -15.75 -12.25
N GLU A 123 16.75 -16.77 -12.80
CA GLU A 123 16.33 -17.46 -14.04
C GLU A 123 14.93 -18.13 -13.95
N ASP A 124 14.41 -18.38 -12.74
CA ASP A 124 13.09 -18.98 -12.46
C ASP A 124 11.95 -17.97 -12.16
N GLY A 125 12.07 -16.75 -12.67
CA GLY A 125 11.20 -15.61 -12.30
C GLY A 125 9.69 -15.87 -12.40
N GLU A 126 9.21 -16.61 -13.41
CA GLU A 126 7.76 -16.85 -13.61
C GLU A 126 7.13 -17.78 -12.56
N SER A 127 7.88 -18.79 -12.08
CA SER A 127 7.38 -19.72 -11.06
C SER A 127 7.36 -19.06 -9.67
N LYS A 128 8.41 -18.28 -9.36
CA LYS A 128 8.50 -17.50 -8.11
C LYS A 128 7.50 -16.35 -8.05
N GLU A 129 7.12 -15.77 -9.19
CA GLU A 129 6.09 -14.74 -9.28
C GLU A 129 4.71 -15.25 -8.82
N LYS A 130 4.32 -16.46 -9.22
CA LYS A 130 3.06 -17.07 -8.76
C LYS A 130 3.07 -17.35 -7.26
N GLN A 131 4.21 -17.78 -6.71
CA GLN A 131 4.38 -18.01 -5.27
C GLN A 131 4.34 -16.69 -4.47
N ALA A 132 4.96 -15.63 -4.99
CA ALA A 132 4.94 -14.30 -4.37
C ALA A 132 3.55 -13.64 -4.40
N GLY A 133 2.65 -14.06 -5.30
CA GLY A 133 1.28 -13.57 -5.38
C GLY A 133 0.51 -13.67 -4.06
N GLY A 134 0.70 -14.77 -3.32
CA GLY A 134 0.08 -14.96 -1.99
C GLY A 134 0.58 -13.95 -0.96
N LEU A 135 1.90 -13.74 -0.89
CA LEU A 135 2.51 -12.76 0.01
C LEU A 135 2.08 -11.33 -0.32
N ILE A 136 2.06 -10.98 -1.62
CA ILE A 136 1.61 -9.66 -2.08
C ILE A 136 0.15 -9.43 -1.71
N ALA A 137 -0.72 -10.44 -1.81
CA ALA A 137 -2.11 -10.32 -1.41
C ALA A 137 -2.27 -10.02 0.09
N ILE A 138 -1.52 -10.71 0.95
CA ILE A 138 -1.52 -10.46 2.40
C ILE A 138 -1.08 -9.03 2.70
N VAL A 139 0.02 -8.57 2.10
CA VAL A 139 0.52 -7.21 2.31
C VAL A 139 -0.47 -6.17 1.82
N ASN A 140 -1.13 -6.41 0.68
CA ASN A 140 -2.17 -5.51 0.18
C ASN A 140 -3.33 -5.38 1.17
N ILE A 141 -3.78 -6.47 1.79
CA ILE A 141 -4.82 -6.45 2.83
C ILE A 141 -4.37 -5.58 4.01
N ILE A 142 -3.13 -5.74 4.47
CA ILE A 142 -2.58 -4.94 5.59
C ILE A 142 -2.54 -3.46 5.22
N ILE A 143 -2.04 -3.10 4.02
CA ILE A 143 -1.98 -1.71 3.57
C ILE A 143 -3.39 -1.10 3.50
N TRP A 144 -4.39 -1.86 3.03
CA TRP A 144 -5.79 -1.41 3.01
C TRP A 144 -6.35 -1.16 4.41
N ILE A 145 -6.11 -2.06 5.36
CA ILE A 145 -6.54 -1.89 6.75
C ILE A 145 -5.90 -0.62 7.34
N LEU A 146 -4.59 -0.44 7.19
CA LEU A 146 -3.89 0.76 7.66
C LEU A 146 -4.42 2.04 7.00
N GLY A 147 -4.71 1.98 5.71
CA GLY A 147 -5.27 3.10 4.96
C GLY A 147 -6.67 3.51 5.44
N ILE A 148 -7.51 2.54 5.80
CA ILE A 148 -8.84 2.79 6.39
C ILE A 148 -8.69 3.41 7.78
N VAL A 149 -7.78 2.89 8.61
CA VAL A 149 -7.50 3.47 9.93
C VAL A 149 -7.04 4.92 9.81
N PHE A 150 -6.10 5.19 8.90
CA PHE A 150 -5.61 6.54 8.63
C PHE A 150 -6.73 7.48 8.17
N LEU A 151 -7.62 7.01 7.30
CA LEU A 151 -8.77 7.80 6.84
C LEU A 151 -9.68 8.18 8.01
N ILE A 152 -9.98 7.22 8.89
CA ILE A 152 -10.84 7.44 10.06
C ILE A 152 -10.19 8.41 11.06
N ASP A 153 -8.87 8.32 11.25
CA ASP A 153 -8.09 9.25 12.08
C ASP A 153 -8.22 10.69 11.60
N ASN A 154 -8.05 10.91 10.30
CA ASN A 154 -8.15 12.24 9.69
C ASN A 154 -9.57 12.82 9.72
N MET A 155 -10.59 11.99 9.92
CA MET A 155 -11.98 12.43 10.13
C MET A 155 -12.26 12.84 11.59
N GLY A 156 -11.28 12.74 12.49
CA GLY A 156 -11.40 13.11 13.90
C GLY A 156 -12.06 12.06 14.79
N TYR A 157 -12.21 10.83 14.29
CA TYR A 157 -12.66 9.72 15.12
C TYR A 157 -11.52 9.16 15.96
N ASN A 158 -11.87 8.62 17.14
CA ASN A 158 -10.89 7.96 17.99
C ASN A 158 -10.46 6.62 17.38
N VAL A 159 -9.27 6.60 16.78
CA VAL A 159 -8.68 5.37 16.20
C VAL A 159 -8.17 4.39 17.23
N THR A 160 -7.99 4.78 18.49
CA THR A 160 -7.52 3.89 19.56
C THR A 160 -8.44 2.68 19.70
N THR A 161 -9.76 2.86 19.59
CA THR A 161 -10.72 1.75 19.65
C THR A 161 -10.55 0.77 18.49
N ILE A 162 -10.32 1.29 17.28
CA ILE A 162 -10.13 0.46 16.07
C ILE A 162 -8.80 -0.29 16.16
N ILE A 163 -7.74 0.41 16.55
CA ILE A 163 -6.41 -0.18 16.73
C ILE A 163 -6.42 -1.23 17.84
N ALA A 164 -7.13 -0.99 18.96
CA ALA A 164 -7.32 -1.98 20.01
C ALA A 164 -8.05 -3.23 19.50
N GLY A 165 -9.12 -3.05 18.71
CA GLY A 165 -9.83 -4.16 18.08
C GLY A 165 -8.97 -4.95 17.08
N LEU A 166 -8.17 -4.25 16.25
CA LEU A 166 -7.18 -4.87 15.36
C LEU A 166 -6.11 -5.62 16.15
N GLY A 167 -5.70 -5.12 17.32
CA GLY A 167 -4.78 -5.79 18.23
C GLY A 167 -5.32 -7.12 18.74
N VAL A 168 -6.57 -7.15 19.22
CA VAL A 168 -7.23 -8.40 19.65
C VAL A 168 -7.40 -9.37 18.48
N GLY A 169 -7.77 -8.87 17.30
CA GLY A 169 -7.81 -9.68 16.06
C GLY A 169 -6.45 -10.25 15.68
N GLY A 170 -5.38 -9.47 15.85
CA GLY A 170 -4.00 -9.90 15.64
C GLY A 170 -3.57 -11.04 16.56
N ILE A 171 -4.02 -11.04 17.83
CA ILE A 171 -3.79 -12.15 18.77
C ILE A 171 -4.46 -13.42 18.27
N ALA A 172 -5.70 -13.35 17.78
CA ALA A 172 -6.39 -14.51 17.24
C ALA A 172 -5.66 -15.08 16.01
N ILE A 173 -5.17 -14.23 15.11
CA ILE A 173 -4.35 -14.63 13.96
C ILE A 173 -3.03 -15.27 14.42
N ALA A 174 -2.36 -14.69 15.42
CA ALA A 174 -1.11 -15.21 15.96
C ALA A 174 -1.28 -16.60 16.59
N LEU A 175 -2.37 -16.81 17.33
CA LEU A 175 -2.71 -18.13 17.90
C LEU A 175 -2.99 -19.15 16.79
N ALA A 176 -3.71 -18.77 15.74
CA ALA A 176 -3.95 -19.65 14.59
C ALA A 176 -2.65 -20.00 13.83
N ALA A 177 -1.71 -19.06 13.74
CA ALA A 177 -0.42 -19.25 13.08
C ALA A 177 0.66 -19.90 13.97
N GLN A 178 0.37 -20.15 15.25
CA GLN A 178 1.35 -20.58 16.25
C GLN A 178 2.10 -21.85 15.84
N ALA A 179 1.39 -22.84 15.29
CA ALA A 179 2.00 -24.10 14.84
C ALA A 179 3.03 -23.86 13.72
N VAL A 180 2.66 -23.07 12.71
CA VAL A 180 3.51 -22.76 11.55
C VAL A 180 4.75 -21.96 11.98
N LEU A 181 4.58 -21.00 12.89
CA LEU A 181 5.71 -20.24 13.43
C LEU A 181 6.64 -21.14 14.26
N GLY A 182 6.09 -22.10 15.01
CA GLY A 182 6.88 -23.08 15.76
C GLY A 182 7.76 -23.95 14.86
N ASP A 183 7.23 -24.41 13.73
CA ASP A 183 7.99 -25.17 12.74
C ASP A 183 9.10 -24.31 12.10
N LEU A 184 8.80 -23.05 11.79
CA LEU A 184 9.79 -22.10 11.24
C LEU A 184 10.94 -21.82 12.22
N PHE A 185 10.63 -21.61 13.50
CA PHE A 185 11.66 -21.40 14.52
C PHE A 185 12.50 -22.67 14.73
N SER A 186 11.89 -23.85 14.68
CA SER A 186 12.61 -25.12 14.75
C SER A 186 13.61 -25.25 13.60
N TYR A 187 13.20 -24.88 12.38
CA TYR A 187 14.10 -24.83 11.23
C TYR A 187 15.27 -23.86 11.44
N PHE A 188 15.01 -22.64 11.92
CA PHE A 188 16.07 -21.67 12.20
C PHE A 188 17.06 -22.19 13.25
N VAL A 189 16.59 -22.78 14.34
CA VAL A 189 17.45 -23.36 15.38
C VAL A 189 18.32 -24.46 14.78
N ILE A 190 17.75 -25.38 13.99
CA ILE A 190 18.52 -26.43 13.32
C ILE A 190 19.58 -25.84 12.38
N PHE A 191 19.23 -24.79 11.63
CA PHE A 191 20.14 -24.16 10.68
C PHE A 191 21.33 -23.45 11.37
N PHE A 192 21.09 -22.76 12.48
CA PHE A 192 22.11 -22.01 13.20
C PHE A 192 22.95 -22.89 14.12
N ASP A 193 22.31 -23.76 14.91
CA ASP A 193 23.00 -24.58 15.91
C ASP A 193 23.60 -25.85 15.29
N ARG A 194 23.19 -26.21 14.05
CA ARG A 194 23.60 -27.43 13.32
C ARG A 194 23.80 -28.64 14.24
N PRO A 195 22.79 -29.04 15.03
CA PRO A 195 22.95 -30.12 16.02
C PRO A 195 23.20 -31.51 15.39
N PHE A 196 23.14 -31.63 14.06
CA PHE A 196 23.41 -32.84 13.30
C PHE A 196 24.01 -32.47 11.94
N GLU A 197 25.01 -33.25 11.50
CA GLU A 197 25.66 -33.08 10.20
C GLU A 197 25.14 -34.08 9.15
N ILE A 198 25.48 -33.84 7.88
CA ILE A 198 25.10 -34.70 6.76
C ILE A 198 25.83 -36.04 6.91
N GLY A 199 25.09 -37.08 7.29
CA GLY A 199 25.64 -38.42 7.55
C GLY A 199 25.31 -38.96 8.92
N ASP A 200 24.87 -38.10 9.86
CA ASP A 200 24.49 -38.53 11.20
C ASP A 200 23.18 -39.32 11.21
N PHE A 201 23.13 -40.35 12.06
CA PHE A 201 21.90 -41.10 12.31
C PHE A 201 21.14 -40.44 13.46
N VAL A 202 19.96 -39.92 13.17
CA VAL A 202 19.09 -39.34 14.19
C VAL A 202 18.23 -40.45 14.79
N VAL A 203 18.41 -40.72 16.07
CA VAL A 203 17.61 -41.71 16.81
C VAL A 203 16.55 -40.98 17.61
N LYS A 204 15.27 -41.22 17.28
CA LYS A 204 14.14 -40.74 18.08
C LYS A 204 13.58 -41.91 18.89
N LEU A 205 13.68 -41.81 20.22
CA LEU A 205 13.07 -42.76 21.13
C LEU A 205 11.57 -42.42 21.25
N LEU A 206 10.70 -43.30 20.77
CA LEU A 206 9.25 -43.15 20.91
C LEU A 206 8.76 -43.99 22.09
N PHE A 207 8.07 -43.33 23.02
CA PHE A 207 7.30 -43.99 24.09
C PHE A 207 5.83 -44.04 23.68
N PRO A 208 5.36 -45.13 23.05
CA PRO A 208 3.93 -45.31 22.84
C PRO A 208 3.23 -45.46 24.20
N CYS A 209 2.12 -44.75 24.39
CA CYS A 209 1.36 -44.69 25.64
C CYS A 209 0.81 -46.06 26.13
N ASN A 210 1.00 -47.13 25.35
CA ASN A 210 0.44 -48.45 25.62
C ASN A 210 1.37 -49.63 25.26
N ALA A 211 2.69 -49.43 25.21
CA ALA A 211 3.64 -50.54 25.04
C ALA A 211 4.67 -50.61 26.18
N PRO A 212 5.09 -51.82 26.60
CA PRO A 212 6.01 -52.00 27.73
C PRO A 212 7.46 -51.60 27.42
N ASN A 213 7.86 -51.50 26.14
CA ASN A 213 9.22 -51.13 25.74
C ASN A 213 9.21 -49.96 24.73
N PRO A 214 10.20 -49.05 24.81
CA PRO A 214 10.36 -47.96 23.85
C PRO A 214 10.77 -48.51 22.48
N THR A 215 10.20 -47.95 21.42
CA THR A 215 10.57 -48.28 20.04
C THR A 215 11.64 -47.30 19.56
N ILE A 216 12.79 -47.83 19.14
CA ILE A 216 13.85 -47.05 18.50
C ILE A 216 13.52 -46.91 17.02
N VAL A 217 13.30 -45.68 16.56
CA VAL A 217 13.14 -45.39 15.12
C VAL A 217 14.40 -44.68 14.64
N HIS A 218 15.08 -45.30 13.67
CA HIS A 218 16.21 -44.71 12.97
C HIS A 218 15.68 -43.78 11.87
N LEU A 219 15.90 -42.48 12.02
CA LEU A 219 15.59 -41.48 11.00
C LEU A 219 16.88 -41.15 10.25
N LYS A 220 16.84 -41.32 8.93
CA LYS A 220 17.94 -40.90 8.06
C LYS A 220 17.95 -39.36 8.00
N SER A 221 19.09 -38.74 8.29
CA SER A 221 19.23 -37.27 8.28
C SER A 221 18.72 -36.66 6.97
N PRO A 222 17.96 -35.55 7.01
CA PRO A 222 17.46 -34.90 5.80
C PRO A 222 18.63 -34.45 4.93
N LYS A 223 18.57 -34.74 3.62
CA LYS A 223 19.48 -34.13 2.64
C LYS A 223 19.12 -32.65 2.54
N ILE A 224 19.98 -31.78 3.06
CA ILE A 224 19.93 -30.35 2.80
C ILE A 224 20.81 -30.13 1.57
N GLU A 225 20.19 -30.01 0.39
CA GLU A 225 20.85 -29.55 -0.85
C GLU A 225 20.76 -28.02 -0.96
#